data_AF-A0A942GDM9-F1
#
_entry.id   AF-A0A942GDM9-F1
#
_cell.length_a   1.000
_cell.length_b   1.000
_cell.length_c   1.000
_cell.angle_alpha   90.00
_cell.angle_beta   90.00
_cell.angle_gamma   90.00
#
_symmetry.space_group_name_H-M   'P 1'
#
loop_
_entity.id
_entity.type
_entity.pdbx_description
1 polymer ?
#
loop_
_entity_poly.entity_id
_entity_poly.type
_entity_poly.pdbx_seq_one_letter_code
_entity_poly.pdbx_strand_id
1 'polypeptide(L)'
;MTTTMPPNMPGSRRAVPDHLDERQRALLRWLLEDPDHWVRRTQWERFLLHCDESVVVETDELTNDQKIAALAWLRQQRHRLHAVLEDGGGPAPAGWLEAFPLYERLGGDSR
;
A
#
# COMPACT_ATOMS: atom_id res chain seq x y z
N MET A 1 30.99 23.00 -7.74
CA MET A 1 30.05 22.45 -6.74
C MET A 1 28.75 22.18 -7.47
N THR A 2 28.59 20.97 -8.00
CA THR A 2 27.45 20.62 -8.86
C THR A 2 26.38 20.00 -7.97
N THR A 3 25.31 20.74 -7.72
CA THR A 3 24.12 20.22 -7.05
C THR A 3 23.44 19.27 -8.02
N THR A 4 23.66 17.96 -7.86
CA THR A 4 22.89 16.92 -8.54
C THR A 4 21.47 16.96 -7.98
N MET A 5 20.55 17.56 -8.72
CA MET A 5 19.12 17.40 -8.50
C MET A 5 18.77 15.90 -8.58
N PRO A 6 17.96 15.33 -7.68
CA PRO A 6 17.43 14.00 -7.91
C PRO A 6 16.53 14.04 -9.16
N PRO A 7 16.61 13.05 -10.06
CA PRO A 7 15.72 12.99 -11.19
C PRO A 7 14.28 12.87 -10.66
N ASN A 8 13.45 13.82 -11.07
CA ASN A 8 12.00 13.75 -11.06
C ASN A 8 11.60 12.39 -11.65
N MET A 9 11.32 11.38 -10.81
CA MET A 9 10.93 10.04 -11.26
C MET A 9 9.41 10.00 -11.49
N PRO A 10 8.92 10.01 -12.75
CA PRO A 10 7.49 9.82 -13.02
C PRO A 10 6.97 8.39 -12.76
N GLY A 11 7.77 7.52 -12.12
CA GLY A 11 7.42 6.12 -11.81
C GLY A 11 7.06 5.83 -10.35
N SER A 12 7.49 6.66 -9.39
CA SER A 12 7.38 6.34 -7.96
C SER A 12 6.05 6.70 -7.31
N ARG A 13 5.24 7.57 -7.93
CA ARG A 13 3.90 7.98 -7.41
C ARG A 13 2.88 6.85 -7.28
N ARG A 14 3.23 5.63 -7.67
CA ARG A 14 2.33 4.49 -7.88
C ARG A 14 2.77 3.22 -7.17
N ALA A 15 3.86 3.25 -6.40
CA ALA A 15 4.45 2.09 -5.76
C ALA A 15 4.74 2.40 -4.29
N VAL A 16 4.79 1.36 -3.46
CA VAL A 16 5.21 1.48 -2.06
C VAL A 16 6.67 1.97 -2.02
N PRO A 17 7.00 3.01 -1.22
CA PRO A 17 8.37 3.49 -1.07
C PRO A 17 9.32 2.37 -0.61
N ASP A 18 10.57 2.40 -1.06
CA ASP A 18 11.56 1.37 -0.69
C ASP A 18 11.99 1.44 0.78
N HIS A 19 11.85 2.60 1.42
CA HIS A 19 12.20 2.83 2.82
C HIS A 19 11.04 3.56 3.49
N LEU A 20 10.61 3.03 4.64
CA LEU A 20 9.63 3.67 5.51
C LEU A 20 10.20 3.75 6.93
N ASP A 21 10.02 4.89 7.58
CA ASP A 21 10.33 5.04 9.00
C ASP A 21 9.35 4.25 9.87
N GLU A 22 9.66 4.05 11.15
CA GLU A 22 8.83 3.28 12.09
C GLU A 22 7.35 3.72 12.10
N ARG A 23 7.09 5.03 12.13
CA ARG A 23 5.72 5.57 12.08
C ARG A 23 4.99 5.20 10.78
N GLN A 24 5.67 5.30 9.65
CA GLN A 24 5.09 5.02 8.34
C GLN A 24 4.85 3.52 8.16
N ARG A 25 5.74 2.68 8.70
CA ARG A 25 5.55 1.22 8.77
C ARG A 25 4.35 0.85 9.63
N ALA A 26 4.17 1.50 10.78
CA ALA A 26 3.01 1.30 11.64
C ALA A 26 1.70 1.68 10.93
N LEU A 27 1.67 2.81 10.21
CA LEU A 27 0.51 3.22 9.40
C LEU A 27 0.20 2.23 8.27
N LEU A 28 1.23 1.77 7.56
CA LEU A 28 1.07 0.77 6.51
C LEU A 28 0.53 -0.55 7.08
N ARG A 29 1.05 -0.98 8.22
CA ARG A 29 0.62 -2.19 8.91
C ARG A 29 -0.83 -2.08 9.35
N TRP A 30 -1.19 -0.97 9.98
CA TRP A 30 -2.57 -0.66 10.34
C TRP A 30 -3.50 -0.74 9.13
N LEU A 31 -3.14 -0.13 8.00
CA LEU A 31 -3.97 -0.16 6.79
C LEU A 31 -4.19 -1.59 6.27
N LEU A 32 -3.20 -2.48 6.36
CA LEU A 32 -3.35 -3.87 5.91
C LEU A 32 -4.16 -4.73 6.92
N GLU A 33 -4.03 -4.43 8.21
CA GLU A 33 -4.74 -5.13 9.29
C GLU A 33 -6.20 -4.64 9.44
N ASP A 34 -6.50 -3.42 9.03
CA ASP A 34 -7.83 -2.82 9.04
C ASP A 34 -8.57 -3.08 7.71
N PRO A 35 -9.63 -3.92 7.70
CA PRO A 35 -10.35 -4.23 6.46
C PRO A 35 -11.24 -3.08 5.98
N ASP A 36 -11.67 -2.20 6.87
CA ASP A 36 -12.69 -1.20 6.61
C ASP A 36 -12.12 0.07 5.99
N HIS A 37 -10.81 0.24 6.03
CA HIS A 37 -10.13 1.42 5.51
C HIS A 37 -9.22 1.11 4.32
N TRP A 38 -9.27 1.98 3.32
CA TRP A 38 -8.39 1.90 2.16
C TRP A 38 -7.90 3.27 1.70
N VAL A 39 -6.77 3.27 0.99
CA VAL A 39 -6.22 4.47 0.36
C VAL A 39 -6.17 4.29 -1.15
N ARG A 40 -6.78 5.24 -1.88
CA ARG A 40 -6.74 5.24 -3.34
C ARG A 40 -5.31 5.37 -3.84
N ARG A 41 -4.97 4.63 -4.89
CA ARG A 41 -3.61 4.57 -5.47
C ARG A 41 -2.92 5.93 -5.65
N THR A 42 -3.66 6.97 -6.01
CA THR A 42 -3.13 8.33 -6.24
C THR A 42 -2.78 9.09 -4.96
N GLN A 43 -3.28 8.65 -3.80
CA GLN A 43 -3.10 9.29 -2.51
C GLN A 43 -2.11 8.53 -1.60
N TRP A 44 -1.54 7.42 -2.04
CA TRP A 44 -0.58 6.62 -1.26
C TRP A 44 0.63 7.40 -0.80
N GLU A 45 1.13 8.31 -1.63
CA GLU A 45 2.24 9.20 -1.27
C GLU A 45 1.85 10.10 -0.08
N ARG A 46 0.65 10.68 -0.10
CA ARG A 46 0.12 11.51 1.00
C ARG A 46 -0.10 10.69 2.26
N PHE A 47 -0.73 9.53 2.13
CA PHE A 47 -0.96 8.65 3.28
C PHE A 47 0.35 8.20 3.92
N LEU A 48 1.29 7.64 3.15
CA LEU A 48 2.51 7.05 3.72
C LEU A 48 3.61 8.08 3.99
N LEU A 49 3.97 8.92 3.02
CA LEU A 49 5.11 9.84 3.20
C LEU A 49 4.75 11.02 4.08
N HIS A 50 3.51 11.51 3.98
CA HIS A 50 3.04 12.65 4.76
C HIS A 50 2.20 12.26 5.99
N CYS A 51 1.96 10.96 6.23
CA CYS A 51 1.10 10.48 7.32
C CYS A 51 -0.29 11.15 7.28
N ASP A 52 -0.79 11.46 6.09
CA ASP A 52 -2.05 12.18 5.90
C ASP A 52 -3.23 11.22 5.90
N GLU A 53 -3.80 10.97 7.08
CA GLU A 53 -4.94 10.07 7.27
C GLU A 53 -6.23 10.62 6.63
N SER A 54 -6.29 11.90 6.27
CA SER A 54 -7.47 12.50 5.62
C SER A 54 -7.78 11.93 4.23
N VAL A 55 -6.83 11.18 3.63
CA VAL A 55 -7.01 10.52 2.33
C VAL A 55 -7.48 9.07 2.43
N VAL A 56 -7.65 8.56 3.64
CA VAL A 56 -8.24 7.25 3.90
C VAL A 56 -9.74 7.34 3.66
N VAL A 57 -10.29 6.34 2.98
CA VAL A 57 -11.71 6.19 2.70
C VAL A 57 -12.20 4.85 3.21
N GLU A 58 -13.50 4.72 3.42
CA GLU A 58 -14.06 3.42 3.78
C GLU A 58 -14.02 2.48 2.56
N THR A 59 -13.71 1.21 2.79
CA THR A 59 -13.66 0.19 1.73
C THR A 59 -15.04 0.00 1.06
N ASP A 60 -16.14 0.27 1.77
CA ASP A 60 -17.50 0.25 1.22
C ASP A 60 -17.80 1.42 0.26
N GLU A 61 -17.07 2.53 0.35
CA GLU A 61 -17.20 3.64 -0.60
C GLU A 61 -16.51 3.34 -1.95
N LEU A 62 -15.75 2.25 -2.05
CA LEU A 62 -15.09 1.83 -3.26
C LEU A 62 -16.05 1.09 -4.19
N THR A 63 -16.03 1.44 -5.48
CA THR A 63 -16.72 0.65 -6.50
C THR A 63 -16.04 -0.71 -6.70
N ASN A 64 -16.75 -1.68 -7.27
CA ASN A 64 -16.17 -3.01 -7.56
C ASN A 64 -14.91 -2.92 -8.44
N ASP A 65 -14.89 -2.07 -9.47
CA ASP A 65 -13.68 -1.80 -10.27
C ASP A 65 -12.52 -1.26 -9.43
N GLN A 66 -12.80 -0.38 -8.47
CA GLN A 66 -11.80 0.17 -7.58
C GLN A 66 -11.25 -0.88 -6.61
N LYS A 67 -12.11 -1.77 -6.09
CA LYS A 67 -11.71 -2.91 -5.26
C LYS A 67 -10.83 -3.89 -6.04
N ILE A 68 -11.21 -4.23 -7.28
CA ILE A 68 -10.40 -5.08 -8.18
C ILE A 68 -9.05 -4.43 -8.47
N ALA A 69 -9.03 -3.13 -8.78
CA ALA A 69 -7.79 -2.40 -9.04
C ALA A 69 -6.90 -2.31 -7.79
N ALA A 70 -7.49 -2.12 -6.62
CA ALA A 70 -6.79 -2.13 -5.32
C ALA A 70 -6.15 -3.49 -5.05
N LEU A 71 -6.90 -4.58 -5.23
CA LEU A 71 -6.43 -5.94 -5.06
C LEU A 71 -5.29 -6.28 -6.04
N ALA A 72 -5.45 -5.93 -7.32
CA ALA A 72 -4.42 -6.11 -8.33
C ALA A 72 -3.15 -5.32 -7.99
N TRP A 73 -3.29 -4.13 -7.43
CA TRP A 73 -2.17 -3.32 -6.98
C TRP A 73 -1.47 -3.93 -5.76
N LEU A 74 -2.21 -4.38 -4.74
CA LEU A 74 -1.64 -5.08 -3.58
C LEU A 74 -0.84 -6.31 -4.00
N ARG A 75 -1.37 -7.11 -4.93
CA ARG A 75 -0.66 -8.27 -5.50
C ARG A 75 0.64 -7.88 -6.19
N GLN A 76 0.64 -6.78 -6.96
CA GLN A 76 1.85 -6.26 -7.60
C GLN A 76 2.88 -5.75 -6.58
N GLN A 77 2.43 -5.17 -5.46
CA GLN A 77 3.29 -4.62 -4.43
C GLN A 77 3.64 -5.62 -3.32
N ARG A 78 3.13 -6.87 -3.37
CA ARG A 78 3.28 -7.89 -2.32
C ARG A 78 4.70 -7.98 -1.77
N HIS A 79 5.70 -8.14 -2.64
CA HIS A 79 7.09 -8.31 -2.21
C HIS A 79 7.66 -7.03 -1.60
N ARG A 80 7.26 -5.86 -2.09
CA ARG A 80 7.68 -4.57 -1.53
C ARG A 80 7.05 -4.32 -0.16
N LEU A 81 5.75 -4.56 -0.03
CA LEU A 81 5.02 -4.45 1.24
C LEU A 81 5.68 -5.32 2.31
N HIS A 82 5.97 -6.59 1.98
CA HIS A 82 6.67 -7.49 2.90
C HIS A 82 8.08 -7.00 3.26
N ALA A 83 8.90 -6.62 2.27
CA ALA A 83 10.26 -6.17 2.52
C ALA A 83 10.32 -4.94 3.43
N VAL A 84 9.36 -4.03 3.28
CA VAL A 84 9.25 -2.80 4.07
C VAL A 84 8.70 -3.06 5.49
N LEU A 85 7.77 -4.00 5.64
CA LEU A 85 7.16 -4.30 6.94
C LEU A 85 8.01 -5.21 7.82
N GLU A 86 8.65 -6.21 7.23
CA GLU A 86 9.35 -7.27 7.99
C GLU A 86 10.86 -7.00 8.15
N ASP A 87 11.35 -5.83 7.73
CA ASP A 87 12.75 -5.37 7.92
C ASP A 87 13.81 -6.40 7.45
N GLY A 88 13.45 -7.28 6.50
CA GLY A 88 14.20 -8.50 6.19
C GLY A 88 14.62 -8.65 4.73
N GLY A 89 14.28 -7.68 3.86
CA GLY A 89 14.70 -7.63 2.45
C GLY A 89 14.28 -8.81 1.56
N GLY A 90 13.49 -9.76 2.09
CA GLY A 90 13.13 -11.00 1.41
C GLY A 90 11.82 -10.91 0.63
N PRO A 91 11.63 -11.76 -0.39
CA PRO A 91 10.35 -11.87 -1.06
C PRO A 91 9.28 -12.40 -0.09
N ALA A 92 8.10 -11.78 -0.13
CA ALA A 92 6.93 -12.27 0.58
C ALA A 92 6.64 -13.77 0.30
N PRO A 93 6.34 -14.57 1.34
CA PRO A 93 5.91 -15.95 1.15
C PRO A 93 4.56 -16.02 0.42
N ALA A 94 4.26 -17.19 -0.15
CA ALA A 94 2.96 -17.45 -0.74
C ALA A 94 1.87 -17.36 0.34
N GLY A 95 0.73 -16.74 0.03
CA GLY A 95 -0.36 -16.56 0.99
C GLY A 95 -0.15 -15.41 1.99
N TRP A 96 1.00 -14.72 1.97
CA TRP A 96 1.29 -13.64 2.93
C TRP A 96 0.29 -12.49 2.82
N LEU A 97 -0.03 -12.07 1.60
CA LEU A 97 -0.95 -10.97 1.38
C LEU A 97 -2.39 -11.40 1.69
N GLU A 98 -2.71 -12.64 1.35
CA GLU A 98 -3.99 -13.29 1.57
C GLU A 98 -4.30 -13.51 3.06
N ALA A 99 -3.30 -13.42 3.95
CA ALA A 99 -3.48 -13.50 5.38
C ALA A 99 -4.00 -12.19 6.01
N PHE A 100 -4.03 -11.08 5.26
CA PHE A 100 -4.52 -9.80 5.77
C PHE A 100 -6.04 -9.66 5.59
N PRO A 101 -6.78 -9.20 6.62
CA PRO A 101 -8.23 -9.00 6.53
C PRO A 101 -8.66 -8.10 5.37
N LEU A 102 -7.87 -7.06 5.09
CA LEU A 102 -8.11 -6.15 3.98
C LEU A 102 -8.14 -6.87 2.61
N TYR A 103 -7.28 -7.87 2.43
CA TYR A 103 -7.25 -8.62 1.16
C TYR A 103 -8.56 -9.36 0.92
N GLU A 104 -9.11 -9.99 1.98
CA GLU A 104 -10.43 -10.63 1.92
C GLU A 104 -11.53 -9.60 1.67
N ARG A 105 -11.51 -8.45 2.34
CA ARG A 105 -12.52 -7.39 2.15
C ARG A 105 -12.53 -6.85 0.72
N LEU A 106 -11.36 -6.64 0.13
CA LEU A 106 -11.23 -6.17 -1.26
C LEU A 106 -11.55 -7.26 -2.30
N GLY A 107 -11.34 -8.52 -1.97
CA GLY A 107 -11.63 -9.67 -2.85
C GLY A 107 -13.05 -10.25 -2.72
N GLY A 108 -13.78 -9.89 -1.66
CA GLY A 108 -14.98 -10.56 -1.16
C GLY A 108 -16.26 -10.49 -2.01
N ASP A 109 -16.22 -9.97 -3.25
CA ASP A 109 -17.40 -9.85 -4.13
C ASP A 109 -17.20 -10.51 -5.51
N SER A 110 -16.34 -11.53 -5.62
CA SER A 110 -16.12 -12.26 -6.89
C SER A 110 -16.82 -13.62 -6.95
N ARG A 111 -17.97 -13.79 -6.28
CA ARG A 111 -18.72 -15.06 -6.32
C ARG A 111 -20.04 -14.94 -7.06
#